data_AF-A0A1L7AE23-F1
#
_entry.id   AF-A0A1L7AE23-F1
#
_cell.length_a   1.000
_cell.length_b   1.000
_cell.length_c   1.000
_cell.angle_alpha   90.00
_cell.angle_beta   90.00
_cell.angle_gamma   90.00
#
_symmetry.space_group_name_H-M   'P 1'
#
loop_
_entity.id
_entity.type
_entity.pdbx_description
1 polymer ?
#
loop_
_entity_poly.entity_id
_entity_poly.type
_entity_poly.pdbx_seq_one_letter_code
_entity_poly.pdbx_strand_id
1 'polypeptide(L)'
;MRMQEGFVVLSSAVGSAAKAGEIARALVSARQAALGGERDAEVLRRLIRDRVGQEPRLQLDYASIADAATMEELRTITPEALALVAARLGRTRLLDNMRLMAPG
;
A
#
# COMPACT_ATOMS: atom_id res chain seq x y z
N MET A 1 17.27 -24.99 12.89
CA MET A 1 16.89 -23.84 12.01
C MET A 1 15.95 -22.96 12.80
N ARG A 2 16.38 -21.77 13.25
CA ARG A 2 15.53 -20.85 14.02
C ARG A 2 14.64 -20.06 13.06
N MET A 3 13.34 -20.32 13.08
CA MET A 3 12.34 -19.42 12.51
C MET A 3 12.34 -18.16 13.38
N GLN A 4 12.91 -17.06 12.89
CA GLN A 4 12.77 -15.76 13.54
C GLN A 4 11.36 -15.26 13.24
N GLU A 5 10.49 -15.30 14.25
CA GLU A 5 9.07 -14.97 14.15
C GLU A 5 8.84 -13.49 13.81
N GLY A 6 8.65 -13.22 12.52
CA GLY A 6 8.01 -12.00 12.03
C GLY A 6 6.64 -12.40 11.50
N PHE A 7 5.57 -12.14 12.26
CA PHE A 7 4.21 -12.32 11.75
C PHE A 7 4.00 -11.40 10.56
N VAL A 8 3.74 -11.99 9.39
CA VAL A 8 3.29 -11.27 8.19
C VAL A 8 1.78 -11.37 8.16
N VAL A 9 1.11 -10.23 8.31
CA VAL A 9 -0.35 -10.15 8.17
C VAL A 9 -0.64 -9.55 6.80
N LEU A 10 -1.24 -10.35 5.92
CA LEU A 10 -1.83 -9.90 4.66
C LEU A 10 -3.26 -9.45 4.97
N SER A 11 -3.54 -8.15 4.89
CA SER A 11 -4.87 -7.62 5.21
C SER A 11 -5.82 -7.72 4.00
N SER A 12 -6.01 -8.90 3.43
CA SER A 12 -7.19 -9.12 2.57
C SER A 12 -8.40 -9.41 3.46
N ALA A 13 -8.86 -8.36 4.15
CA ALA A 13 -10.17 -8.22 4.78
C ALA A 13 -10.62 -9.33 5.76
N VAL A 14 -10.00 -9.48 6.95
CA VAL A 14 -10.75 -9.81 8.18
C VAL A 14 -10.04 -9.23 9.41
N GLY A 15 -10.78 -8.38 10.14
CA GLY A 15 -10.52 -7.78 11.46
C GLY A 15 -9.15 -7.94 12.12
N SER A 16 -8.39 -6.84 12.22
CA SER A 16 -7.59 -6.53 13.41
C SER A 16 -7.18 -5.06 13.48
N ALA A 17 -7.64 -4.42 14.56
CA ALA A 17 -7.25 -3.12 15.10
C ALA A 17 -7.38 -1.89 14.19
N ALA A 18 -8.08 -0.86 14.69
CA ALA A 18 -8.19 0.48 14.10
C ALA A 18 -6.86 1.18 13.70
N LYS A 19 -5.71 0.56 14.00
CA LYS A 19 -4.34 0.98 13.71
C LYS A 19 -3.82 0.47 12.35
N ALA A 20 -4.33 -0.67 11.87
CA ALA A 20 -4.10 -1.12 10.49
C ALA A 20 -4.92 -0.31 9.46
N GLY A 21 -5.83 0.54 9.95
CA GLY A 21 -6.69 1.37 9.12
C GLY A 21 -5.94 2.40 8.29
N GLU A 22 -4.78 2.92 8.73
CA GLU A 22 -4.08 3.96 7.96
C GLU A 22 -3.45 3.43 6.67
N ILE A 23 -3.01 2.17 6.63
CA ILE A 23 -2.56 1.54 5.37
C ILE A 23 -3.74 1.43 4.40
N ALA A 24 -4.88 0.92 4.86
CA ALA A 24 -6.09 0.82 4.05
C ALA A 24 -6.56 2.20 3.57
N ARG A 25 -6.58 3.22 4.45
CA ARG A 25 -6.93 4.61 4.08
C ARG A 25 -5.94 5.20 3.08
N ALA A 26 -4.65 4.90 3.20
CA ALA A 26 -3.62 5.35 2.27
C ALA A 26 -3.84 4.76 0.86
N LEU A 27 -4.07 3.45 0.78
CA LEU A 27 -4.38 2.74 -0.46
C LEU A 27 -5.68 3.25 -1.09
N VAL A 28 -6.75 3.41 -0.30
CA VAL A 28 -8.02 3.99 -0.78
C VAL A 28 -7.79 5.41 -1.31
N SER A 29 -7.02 6.23 -0.61
CA SER A 29 -6.75 7.61 -1.05
C SER A 29 -6.02 7.63 -2.39
N ALA A 30 -5.03 6.76 -2.58
CA ALA A 30 -4.30 6.64 -3.85
C ALA A 30 -5.23 6.18 -4.98
N ARG A 31 -6.10 5.20 -4.71
CA ARG A 31 -7.11 4.74 -5.66
C ARG A 31 -8.08 5.87 -6.05
N GLN A 32 -8.54 6.65 -5.09
CA GLN A 32 -9.44 7.78 -5.39
C GLN A 32 -8.75 8.86 -6.22
N ALA A 33 -7.48 9.17 -5.95
CA ALA A 33 -6.70 10.09 -6.78
C ALA A 33 -6.54 9.57 -8.23
N ALA A 34 -6.23 8.28 -8.39
CA ALA A 34 -6.14 7.65 -9.72
C ALA A 34 -7.47 7.70 -10.48
N LEU A 35 -8.59 7.38 -9.80
CA LEU A 35 -9.93 7.50 -10.37
C LEU A 35 -10.31 8.95 -10.70
N GLY A 36 -9.77 9.91 -9.95
CA GLY A 36 -9.89 11.35 -10.19
C GLY A 36 -9.02 11.87 -11.34
N GLY A 37 -8.22 11.01 -11.97
CA GLY A 37 -7.41 11.36 -13.15
C GLY A 37 -5.92 11.53 -12.89
N GLU A 38 -5.44 11.39 -11.65
CA GLU A 38 -4.00 11.36 -11.37
C GLU A 38 -3.37 10.15 -12.06
N ARG A 39 -2.24 10.36 -12.74
CA ARG A 39 -1.51 9.31 -13.46
C ARG A 39 -0.04 9.20 -13.07
N ASP A 40 0.51 10.19 -12.39
CA ASP A 40 1.89 10.17 -11.89
C ASP A 40 1.98 9.24 -10.68
N ALA A 41 2.76 8.16 -10.84
CA ALA A 41 2.94 7.17 -9.79
C ALA A 41 3.63 7.76 -8.55
N GLU A 42 4.50 8.75 -8.70
CA GLU A 42 5.20 9.36 -7.56
C GLU A 42 4.28 10.24 -6.73
N VAL A 43 3.32 10.93 -7.34
CA VAL A 43 2.25 11.64 -6.62
C VAL A 43 1.46 10.67 -5.76
N LEU A 44 1.09 9.51 -6.31
CA LEU A 44 0.37 8.47 -5.59
C LEU A 44 1.21 7.84 -4.46
N ARG A 45 2.49 7.53 -4.71
CA ARG A 45 3.40 7.04 -3.66
C ARG A 45 3.52 8.06 -2.52
N ARG A 46 3.67 9.35 -2.85
CA ARG A 46 3.73 10.43 -1.85
C ARG A 46 2.48 10.47 -1.01
N LEU A 47 1.31 10.41 -1.63
CA LEU A 47 0.04 10.40 -0.92
C LEU A 47 -0.08 9.20 0.04
N ILE A 48 0.41 8.02 -0.37
CA ILE A 48 0.50 6.85 0.50
C ILE A 48 1.44 7.11 1.68
N ARG A 49 2.66 7.59 1.42
CA ARG A 49 3.67 7.89 2.46
C ARG A 49 3.15 8.91 3.47
N ASP A 50 2.58 10.00 2.99
CA ASP A 50 2.07 11.10 3.83
C ASP A 50 0.93 10.63 4.72
N ARG A 51 0.04 9.75 4.21
CA ARG A 51 -1.06 9.18 4.98
C ARG A 51 -0.58 8.16 6.01
N VAL A 52 0.27 7.20 5.63
CA VAL A 52 0.82 6.23 6.57
C VAL A 52 1.61 6.95 7.67
N GLY A 53 2.33 8.01 7.32
CA GLY A 53 3.06 8.87 8.25
C GLY A 53 2.19 9.62 9.28
N GLN A 54 0.86 9.65 9.11
CA GLN A 54 -0.06 10.22 10.12
C GLN A 54 -0.21 9.32 11.36
N GLU A 55 0.20 8.05 11.28
CA GLU A 55 0.22 7.14 12.43
C GLU A 55 1.66 6.86 12.86
N PRO A 56 2.17 7.53 13.91
CA PRO A 56 3.58 7.44 14.33
C PRO A 56 4.04 6.04 14.74
N ARG A 57 3.12 5.12 15.05
CA ARG A 57 3.46 3.73 15.39
C ARG A 57 3.72 2.86 14.16
N LEU A 58 3.31 3.31 12.96
CA LEU A 58 3.60 2.64 11.71
C LEU A 58 4.93 3.15 11.16
N GLN A 59 5.89 2.25 11.00
CA GLN A 59 7.12 2.52 10.27
C GLN A 59 6.96 1.98 8.86
N LEU A 60 6.90 2.87 7.86
CA LEU A 60 6.80 2.45 6.47
C LEU A 60 8.13 1.82 6.02
N ASP A 61 8.09 0.56 5.62
CA ASP A 61 9.23 -0.14 5.01
C ASP A 61 9.33 0.22 3.52
N TYR A 62 8.18 0.21 2.81
CA TYR A 62 8.12 0.40 1.38
C TYR A 62 6.71 0.78 0.92
N ALA A 63 6.62 1.68 -0.07
CA ALA A 63 5.38 2.00 -0.77
C ALA A 63 5.69 2.11 -2.27
N SER A 64 4.90 1.44 -3.10
CA SER A 64 5.11 1.41 -4.54
C SER A 64 3.83 1.36 -5.34
N ILE A 65 3.94 1.80 -6.58
CA ILE A 65 2.96 1.64 -7.63
C ILE A 65 3.65 0.84 -8.73
N ALA A 66 3.09 -0.31 -9.06
CA ALA A 66 3.66 -1.27 -9.99
C ALA A 66 2.59 -1.78 -10.96
N ASP A 67 3.03 -2.36 -12.07
CA ASP A 67 2.16 -3.10 -12.96
C ASP A 67 1.73 -4.43 -12.30
N ALA A 68 0.43 -4.77 -12.32
CA ALA A 68 -0.08 -5.94 -11.61
C ALA A 68 0.39 -7.29 -12.19
N ALA A 69 0.83 -7.34 -13.45
CA ALA A 69 1.28 -8.57 -14.10
C ALA A 69 2.78 -8.78 -13.94
N THR A 70 3.57 -7.73 -14.10
CA THR A 70 5.04 -7.79 -14.11
C THR A 70 5.66 -7.44 -12.77
N MET A 71 4.93 -6.74 -11.88
CA MET A 71 5.44 -6.16 -10.63
C MET A 71 6.55 -5.12 -10.83
N GLU A 72 6.74 -4.63 -12.06
CA GLU A 72 7.68 -3.55 -12.34
C GLU A 72 7.12 -2.21 -11.86
N GLU A 73 7.97 -1.38 -11.24
CA GLU A 73 7.56 -0.06 -10.77
C GLU A 73 7.19 0.86 -11.92
N LEU A 74 6.04 1.50 -11.80
CA LEU A 74 5.53 2.43 -12.80
C LEU A 74 6.00 3.85 -12.50
N ARG A 75 6.24 4.63 -13.57
CA ARG A 75 6.33 6.10 -13.49
C ARG A 75 4.97 6.75 -13.76
N THR A 76 4.22 6.16 -14.67
CA THR A 76 2.86 6.57 -15.03
C THR A 76 1.96 5.35 -14.93
N ILE A 77 0.80 5.48 -14.29
CA ILE A 77 -0.07 4.33 -14.01
C ILE A 77 -0.84 3.86 -15.26
N THR A 78 -0.97 2.54 -15.39
CA THR A 78 -1.78 1.83 -16.38
C THR A 78 -3.12 1.37 -15.77
N PRO A 79 -4.11 0.94 -16.57
CA PRO A 79 -5.35 0.31 -16.05
C PRO A 79 -5.12 -0.84 -15.06
N GLU A 80 -3.99 -1.52 -15.19
CA GLU A 80 -3.55 -2.65 -14.38
C GLU A 80 -2.65 -2.24 -13.21
N ALA A 81 -2.55 -0.95 -12.88
CA ALA A 81 -1.68 -0.50 -11.80
C ALA A 81 -2.13 -1.01 -10.42
N LEU A 82 -1.15 -1.45 -9.64
CA LEU A 82 -1.27 -1.99 -8.29
C LEU A 82 -0.45 -1.14 -7.32
N ALA A 83 -1.08 -0.65 -6.26
CA ALA A 83 -0.39 -0.07 -5.12
C ALA A 83 0.01 -1.17 -4.13
N LEU A 84 1.25 -1.09 -3.63
CA LEU A 84 1.85 -2.05 -2.69
C LEU A 84 2.37 -1.27 -1.47
N VAL A 85 2.06 -1.73 -0.27
CA VAL A 85 2.55 -1.13 0.99
C VAL A 85 3.09 -2.22 1.92
N ALA A 86 4.27 -1.95 2.48
CA ALA A 86 4.81 -2.68 3.60
C ALA A 86 5.11 -1.70 4.74
N ALA A 87 4.62 -2.01 5.93
CA ALA A 87 4.91 -1.22 7.14
C ALA A 87 5.06 -2.12 8.36
N ARG A 88 5.67 -1.62 9.42
CA ARG A 88 5.83 -2.32 10.70
C ARG A 88 5.04 -1.65 11.80
N LEU A 89 4.39 -2.47 12.61
CA LEU A 89 3.77 -2.09 13.87
C LEU A 89 4.43 -2.89 15.00
N GLY A 90 5.39 -2.27 15.68
CA GLY A 90 6.25 -2.98 16.63
C GLY A 90 7.05 -4.08 15.92
N ARG A 91 6.76 -5.35 16.24
CA ARG A 91 7.41 -6.53 15.64
C ARG A 91 6.64 -7.13 14.46
N THR A 92 5.42 -6.68 14.22
CA THR A 92 4.54 -7.21 13.18
C THR A 92 4.79 -6.49 11.88
N ARG A 93 4.94 -7.23 10.77
CA ARG A 93 5.02 -6.66 9.43
C ARG A 93 3.66 -6.77 8.76
N LEU A 94 3.13 -5.60 8.39
CA LEU A 94 1.86 -5.46 7.70
C LEU A 94 2.16 -5.29 6.21
N LEU A 95 1.51 -6.11 5.39
CA LEU A 95 1.57 -6.02 3.95
C LEU A 95 0.15 -5.85 3.43
N ASP A 96 -0.02 -4.91 2.52
CA ASP A 96 -1.30 -4.66 1.87
C ASP A 96 -1.09 -4.17 0.45
N ASN A 97 -2.10 -4.36 -0.39
CA ASN A 97 -2.09 -3.93 -1.77
C ASN A 97 -3.49 -3.54 -2.25
N MET A 98 -3.55 -2.73 -3.30
CA MET A 98 -4.82 -2.32 -3.88
C MET A 98 -4.67 -2.00 -5.36
N ARG A 99 -5.59 -2.51 -6.19
CA ARG A 99 -5.69 -2.06 -7.59
C ARG A 99 -6.17 -0.62 -7.64
N LEU A 100 -5.46 0.21 -8.41
CA LEU A 100 -5.76 1.63 -8.55
C LEU A 100 -6.87 1.90 -9.57
N MET A 101 -6.99 1.05 -10.59
CA MET A 101 -8.03 1.12 -11.60
C MET A 101 -8.64 -0.26 -11.86
N ALA A 102 -9.82 -0.27 -12.49
CA ALA A 102 -10.38 -1.50 -13.04
C ALA A 102 -9.66 -1.82 -14.36
N PRO A 103 -9.38 -3.09 -14.67
CA PRO A 103 -9.00 -3.49 -16.02
C PRO A 103 -10.06 -2.99 -17.00
N GLY A 104 -9.62 -2.39 -18.11
CA GLY A 104 -10.49 -2.01 -19.21
C GLY A 104 -11.05 -3.20 -19.96
#